data_AF-A0A4U9DDW9-F1
#
_entry.id   AF-A0A4U9DDW9-F1
#
_cell.length_a   1.000
_cell.length_b   1.000
_cell.length_c   1.000
_cell.angle_alpha   90.00
_cell.angle_beta   90.00
_cell.angle_gamma   90.00
#
_symmetry.space_group_name_H-M   'P 1'
#
loop_
_entity.id
_entity.type
_entity.pdbx_description
1 polymer ?
#
loop_
_entity_poly.entity_id
_entity_poly.type
_entity_poly.pdbx_seq_one_letter_code
_entity_poly.pdbx_strand_id
1 'polypeptide(L)' 'MPVRQTQTRRDRRIKNEMFYGRDWAGITLEKFICFLDRYIRWYNEKRIKLSLGAMSPVKYRQHLGITT' A
#
# COMPACT_ATOMS: atom_id res chain seq x y z
N MET A 1 21.92 7.36 -8.27
CA MET A 1 20.49 7.54 -8.60
C MET A 1 19.88 6.23 -9.08
N PRO A 2 18.96 5.58 -8.32
CA PRO A 2 18.02 4.63 -8.91
C PRO A 2 16.59 4.86 -8.36
N VAL A 3 15.83 5.77 -8.98
CA VAL A 3 14.44 6.08 -8.55
C VAL A 3 13.42 5.07 -9.12
N ARG A 4 13.83 4.15 -10.01
CA ARG A 4 12.90 3.22 -10.69
C ARG A 4 12.69 1.85 -10.02
N GLN A 5 13.49 1.46 -9.02
CA GLN A 5 13.41 0.12 -8.42
C GLN A 5 12.40 -0.01 -7.27
N THR A 6 11.96 1.10 -6.69
CA THR A 6 11.11 1.12 -5.49
C THR A 6 9.62 0.92 -5.79
N GLN A 7 9.16 1.29 -6.98
CA GLN A 7 7.75 1.15 -7.38
C GLN A 7 7.37 -0.33 -7.56
N THR A 8 8.17 -1.08 -8.32
CA THR A 8 7.91 -2.50 -8.66
C THR A 8 7.89 -3.41 -7.44
N ARG A 9 8.64 -3.09 -6.37
CA ARG A 9 8.62 -3.86 -5.11
C ARG A 9 7.39 -3.62 -4.23
N ARG A 10 6.76 -2.44 -4.32
CA ARG A 10 5.53 -2.13 -3.54
C ARG A 10 4.33 -2.88 -4.09
N ASP A 11 4.17 -2.87 -5.41
CA ASP A 11 3.03 -3.50 -6.09
C ASP A 11 2.99 -5.01 -5.83
N ARG A 12 4.16 -5.67 -5.83
CA ARG A 12 4.26 -7.09 -5.50
C ARG A 12 3.79 -7.40 -4.07
N ARG A 13 4.12 -6.55 -3.09
CA ARG A 13 3.72 -6.74 -1.69
C ARG A 13 2.22 -6.56 -1.50
N ILE A 14 1.65 -5.50 -2.08
CA ILE A 14 0.20 -5.22 -1.98
C ILE A 14 -0.60 -6.36 -2.58
N LYS A 15 -0.21 -6.84 -3.77
CA LYS A 15 -0.86 -7.99 -4.41
C LYS A 15 -0.76 -9.22 -3.49
N ASN A 16 0.43 -9.56 -3.00
CA ASN A 16 0.58 -10.73 -2.14
C ASN A 16 -0.23 -10.62 -0.84
N GLU A 17 -0.16 -9.50 -0.13
CA GLU A 17 -0.85 -9.31 1.16
C GLU A 17 -2.39 -9.25 1.00
N MET A 18 -2.92 -8.67 -0.08
CA MET A 18 -4.36 -8.55 -0.28
C MET A 18 -5.02 -9.89 -0.66
N PHE A 19 -4.33 -10.69 -1.49
CA PHE A 19 -4.85 -11.94 -2.03
C PHE A 19 -4.51 -13.18 -1.18
N TYR A 20 -3.58 -13.09 -0.23
CA TYR A 20 -3.20 -14.23 0.60
C TYR A 20 -4.33 -14.65 1.55
N GLY A 21 -4.75 -15.92 1.44
CA GLY A 21 -5.71 -16.54 2.35
C GLY A 21 -7.14 -16.00 2.28
N ARG A 22 -7.49 -15.27 1.20
CA ARG A 22 -8.83 -14.72 1.02
C ARG A 22 -9.48 -15.30 -0.24
N ASP A 23 -10.68 -15.82 -0.08
CA ASP A 23 -11.53 -16.19 -1.20
C ASP A 23 -12.28 -14.95 -1.72
N TRP A 24 -12.27 -14.78 -3.04
CA TRP A 24 -12.96 -13.70 -3.74
C TRP A 24 -14.10 -14.23 -4.61
N ALA A 25 -14.37 -15.54 -4.58
CA ALA A 25 -15.50 -16.14 -5.26
C ALA A 25 -16.81 -15.52 -4.76
N GLY A 26 -17.67 -15.11 -5.69
CA GLY A 26 -18.98 -14.51 -5.40
C GLY A 26 -18.96 -13.05 -4.97
N ILE A 27 -17.78 -12.40 -4.89
CA ILE A 27 -17.71 -10.95 -4.66
C ILE A 27 -17.96 -10.20 -5.97
N THR A 28 -18.86 -9.22 -5.95
CA THR A 28 -19.10 -8.35 -7.12
C THR A 28 -17.92 -7.44 -7.39
N LEU A 29 -17.75 -7.05 -8.65
CA LEU A 29 -16.66 -6.16 -9.06
C LEU A 29 -16.65 -4.85 -8.26
N GLU A 30 -17.82 -4.24 -7.99
CA GLU A 30 -17.90 -3.00 -7.21
C GLU A 30 -17.43 -3.17 -5.77
N LYS A 31 -17.82 -4.28 -5.12
CA LYS A 31 -17.36 -4.59 -3.76
C LYS A 31 -15.85 -4.83 -3.73
N PHE A 32 -15.33 -5.50 -4.76
CA PHE A 32 -13.88 -5.70 -4.91
C PHE A 32 -13.13 -4.36 -5.05
N ILE A 33 -13.61 -3.46 -5.92
CA ILE A 33 -13.01 -2.13 -6.11
C ILE A 33 -13.05 -1.32 -4.81
N CYS A 34 -14.17 -1.34 -4.07
CA CYS A 34 -14.28 -0.64 -2.79
C CYS A 34 -13.28 -1.19 -1.75
N PHE A 35 -13.13 -2.51 -1.68
CA PHE A 35 -12.14 -3.15 -0.82
C PHE A 35 -10.72 -2.77 -1.20
N LEU A 36 -10.40 -2.77 -2.49
CA LEU A 36 -9.10 -2.39 -3.01
C LEU A 36 -8.75 -0.94 -2.66
N ASP A 37 -9.67 0.01 -2.90
CA ASP A 37 -9.46 1.43 -2.58
C ASP A 37 -9.20 1.62 -1.08
N ARG A 38 -10.05 1.03 -0.22
CA ARG A 38 -9.88 1.11 1.23
C ARG A 38 -8.55 0.51 1.68
N TYR A 39 -8.16 -0.63 1.11
CA TYR A 39 -6.90 -1.28 1.43
C TYR A 39 -5.68 -0.44 1.02
N ILE A 40 -5.70 0.15 -0.17
CA ILE A 40 -4.63 1.03 -0.68
C ILE A 40 -4.49 2.27 0.23
N ARG A 41 -5.59 2.92 0.61
CA ARG A 41 -5.56 4.06 1.54
C ARG A 41 -4.94 3.68 2.88
N TRP A 42 -5.38 2.57 3.47
CA TRP A 42 -4.79 2.07 4.72
C TRP A 42 -3.30 1.77 4.57
N TYR A 43 -2.90 1.11 3.48
CA TYR A 43 -1.50 0.76 3.21
C TYR A 43 -0.59 2.00 3.12
N ASN A 44 -1.10 3.09 2.54
CA ASN A 44 -0.35 4.34 2.38
C ASN A 44 -0.32 5.20 3.65
N GLU A 45 -1.43 5.30 4.36
CA GLU A 45 -1.61 6.27 5.44
C GLU A 45 -1.36 5.70 6.83
N LYS A 46 -1.72 4.44 7.06
CA LYS A 46 -1.79 3.84 8.40
C LYS A 46 -0.75 2.76 8.64
N ARG A 47 -0.22 2.12 7.59
CA ARG A 47 0.79 1.06 7.75
C ARG A 47 2.08 1.63 8.36
N ILE A 48 2.40 1.19 9.58
CA ILE A 48 3.65 1.54 10.25
C ILE A 48 4.78 0.69 9.70
N LYS A 49 5.88 1.32 9.28
CA LYS A 49 7.06 0.61 8.79
C LYS A 49 8.25 0.96 9.68
N LEU A 50 8.74 -0.02 10.44
CA LEU A 50 9.88 0.16 11.35
C LEU A 50 11.12 0.68 10.62
N SER A 51 11.38 0.18 9.40
CA SER A 51 12.49 0.65 8.56
C SER A 51 12.36 2.11 8.10
N LEU A 52 11.21 2.77 8.34
CA LEU A 52 10.98 4.19 8.07
C LEU A 52 10.91 5.00 9.37
N GLY A 53 11.53 4.51 10.46
CA GLY A 53 11.45 5.17 11.77
C GLY A 53 10.04 5.09 12.38
N ALA A 54 9.37 3.95 12.21
CA ALA A 54 7.99 3.74 12.66
C ALA A 54 6.96 4.73 12.07
N MET A 55 7.25 5.30 10.89
CA MET A 55 6.32 6.17 10.17
C MET A 55 5.50 5.42 9.12
N SER A 56 4.34 5.97 8.78
CA SER A 56 3.61 5.54 7.60
C SER A 56 4.26 6.07 6.31
N PRO A 57 4.05 5.42 5.16
CA PRO A 57 4.62 5.87 3.89
C PRO A 57 4.32 7.33 3.54
N VAL A 58 3.12 7.83 3.87
CA VAL A 58 2.76 9.25 3.69
C VAL A 58 3.53 10.14 4.65
N LYS A 59 3.53 9.83 5.95
CA LYS A 59 4.27 10.61 6.96
C LYS A 59 5.77 10.68 6.66
N TYR A 60 6.34 9.58 6.18
CA TYR A 60 7.73 9.52 5.77
C TYR A 60 8.01 10.43 4.56
N ARG A 61 7.11 10.50 3.57
CA ARG A 61 7.25 11.41 2.42
C ARG A 61 7.11 12.89 2.82
N GLN A 62 6.21 13.19 3.75
CA GLN A 62 6.06 14.53 4.33
C GLN A 62 7.32 14.93 5.11
N HIS A 63 7.85 14.03 5.94
CA HIS A 63 9.11 14.26 6.67
C HIS A 63 10.30 14.51 5.74
N LEU A 64 10.30 13.89 4.56
CA LEU A 64 11.32 14.12 3.54
C LEU A 64 11.06 15.35 2.64
N GLY A 65 9.93 16.05 2.79
CA GLY A 65 9.58 17.21 1.96
C GLY A 65 9.26 16.86 0.49
N ILE A 66 8.93 15.61 0.18
CA ILE A 66 8.68 15.13 -1.21
C ILE A 66 7.19 15.27 -1.59
N THR A 67 6.32 15.54 -0.62
CA THR A 67 4.88 15.67 -0.83
C THR A 67 4.35 16.76 0.09
N THR A 68 3.78 17.80 -0.51
CA THR A 68 2.83 18.73 0.13
C THR A 68 1.44 18.12 0.09
#